data_AF-A0A212J146-F1
#
_entry.id   AF-A0A212J146-F1
#
_cell.length_a   1.000
_cell.length_b   1.000
_cell.length_c   1.000
_cell.angle_alpha   90.00
_cell.angle_beta   90.00
_cell.angle_gamma   90.00
#
_symmetry.space_group_name_H-M   'P 1'
#
loop_
_entity.id
_entity.type
_entity.pdbx_description
1 polymer ?
#
loop_
_entity_poly.entity_id
_entity_poly.type
_entity_poly.pdbx_seq_one_letter_code
_entity_poly.pdbx_strand_id
1 'polypeptide(L)'
;MAQPFQLTDEEYLALDETEFRARFRERTHHTLEIQLYAAAYRGKALTSNQADTAKRLSGLWRQRGLSETAHEYRLAQQYIALADALSQGKAVDLTPYAPQPVSPEQADAFFTILYERRSVREFTTQRVSDESIDKILNAGLWAAHSCNLQSIRYLVVREETSPGLFLGSDVPGGPVHLVVLQDSRVYKANPRNPVRNRLLDAGAAAQNLALAAHAAGLEGVWLTFNDTIIARLRSRFSLPDYIDIVTYVDVGYGDQTPLPVLRPSVADVVLGRG
;
A
#
# COMPACT_ATOMS: atom_id res chain seq x y z
N MET A 1 19.16 -8.70 -26.68
CA MET A 1 18.22 -7.87 -25.89
C MET A 1 18.35 -8.29 -24.44
N ALA A 2 18.74 -7.39 -23.53
CA ALA A 2 18.82 -7.72 -22.11
C ALA A 2 17.44 -8.19 -21.62
N GLN A 3 17.37 -9.33 -20.91
CA GLN A 3 16.13 -9.73 -20.28
C GLN A 3 15.85 -8.75 -19.13
N PRO A 4 14.71 -8.05 -19.09
CA PRO A 4 14.47 -6.94 -18.15
C PRO A 4 14.51 -7.31 -16.65
N PHE A 5 14.58 -8.61 -16.35
CA PHE A 5 14.63 -9.16 -15.00
C PHE A 5 15.96 -9.86 -14.65
N GLN A 6 16.87 -10.01 -15.61
CA GLN A 6 18.16 -10.67 -15.40
C GLN A 6 19.25 -9.60 -15.25
N LEU A 7 19.42 -9.14 -14.00
CA LEU A 7 20.56 -8.32 -13.61
C LEU A 7 21.68 -9.19 -13.04
N THR A 8 22.93 -8.81 -13.28
CA THR A 8 24.12 -9.36 -12.62
C THR A 8 24.14 -8.99 -11.13
N ASP A 9 24.98 -9.65 -10.34
CA ASP A 9 25.15 -9.29 -8.92
C ASP A 9 25.67 -7.86 -8.79
N GLU A 10 26.63 -7.45 -9.62
CA GLU A 10 27.19 -6.11 -9.66
C GLU A 10 26.12 -5.05 -9.96
N GLU A 11 25.25 -5.32 -10.94
CA GLU A 11 24.12 -4.44 -11.26
C GLU A 11 23.16 -4.32 -10.08
N TYR A 12 22.80 -5.43 -9.42
CA TYR A 12 21.95 -5.41 -8.22
C TYR A 12 22.58 -4.63 -7.05
N LEU A 13 23.89 -4.75 -6.85
CA LEU A 13 24.63 -4.05 -5.81
C LEU A 13 24.73 -2.54 -6.10
N ALA A 14 24.70 -2.15 -7.37
CA ALA A 14 24.73 -0.74 -7.79
C ALA A 14 23.37 -0.03 -7.78
N LEU A 15 22.25 -0.77 -7.64
CA LEU A 15 20.92 -0.17 -7.62
C LEU A 15 20.71 0.79 -6.43
N ASP A 16 19.84 1.77 -6.62
CA ASP A 16 19.20 2.51 -5.52
C ASP A 16 18.53 1.52 -4.55
N GLU A 17 18.62 1.77 -3.23
CA GLU A 17 18.08 0.84 -2.22
C GLU A 17 16.57 0.60 -2.41
N THR A 18 15.80 1.63 -2.77
CA THR A 18 14.35 1.51 -2.96
C THR A 18 14.04 0.62 -4.15
N GLU A 19 14.76 0.79 -5.26
CA GLU A 19 14.63 -0.09 -6.42
C GLU A 19 15.06 -1.52 -6.09
N PHE A 20 16.19 -1.71 -5.40
CA PHE A 20 16.67 -3.02 -4.99
C PHE A 20 15.64 -3.76 -4.13
N ARG A 21 15.09 -3.10 -3.10
CA ARG A 21 14.04 -3.66 -2.23
C ARG A 21 12.77 -4.00 -3.00
N ALA A 22 12.37 -3.16 -3.95
CA ALA A 22 11.22 -3.44 -4.80
C ALA A 22 11.45 -4.66 -5.70
N ARG A 23 12.64 -4.79 -6.30
CA ARG A 23 13.03 -5.99 -7.06
C ARG A 23 13.10 -7.23 -6.18
N PHE A 24 13.61 -7.10 -4.97
CA PHE A 24 13.64 -8.19 -4.00
C PHE A 24 12.25 -8.77 -3.75
N ARG A 25 11.26 -7.92 -3.47
CA ARG A 25 9.86 -8.33 -3.30
C ARG A 25 9.29 -8.93 -4.58
N GLU A 26 9.44 -8.24 -5.71
CA GLU A 26 8.85 -8.66 -6.99
C GLU A 26 9.41 -10.01 -7.47
N ARG A 27 10.74 -10.20 -7.41
CA ARG A 27 11.37 -11.46 -7.79
C ARG A 27 10.97 -12.58 -6.84
N THR A 28 10.94 -12.34 -5.54
CA THR A 28 10.51 -13.35 -4.56
C THR A 28 9.05 -13.75 -4.80
N HIS A 29 8.17 -12.78 -5.04
CA HIS A 29 6.75 -13.01 -5.35
C HIS A 29 6.58 -13.89 -6.59
N HIS A 30 7.21 -13.51 -7.71
CA HIS A 30 7.00 -14.18 -8.99
C HIS A 30 7.78 -15.49 -9.17
N THR A 31 8.91 -15.65 -8.48
CA THR A 31 9.77 -16.85 -8.64
C THR A 31 9.60 -17.87 -7.52
N LEU A 32 9.05 -17.50 -6.37
CA LEU A 32 8.97 -18.40 -5.22
C LEU A 32 7.56 -18.46 -4.63
N GLU A 33 7.01 -17.33 -4.17
CA GLU A 33 5.77 -17.29 -3.38
C GLU A 33 4.57 -17.97 -4.08
N ILE A 34 4.30 -17.62 -5.33
CA ILE A 34 3.16 -18.17 -6.08
C ILE A 34 3.29 -19.69 -6.22
N GLN A 35 4.49 -20.19 -6.52
CA GLN A 35 4.73 -21.62 -6.71
C GLN A 35 4.71 -22.37 -5.38
N LEU A 36 5.24 -21.76 -4.33
CA LEU A 36 5.21 -22.28 -2.96
C LEU A 36 3.77 -22.58 -2.52
N TYR A 37 2.88 -21.60 -2.58
CA TYR A 37 1.49 -21.81 -2.16
C TYR A 37 0.75 -22.80 -3.07
N ALA A 38 0.97 -22.73 -4.38
CA ALA A 38 0.36 -23.66 -5.33
C ALA A 38 0.81 -25.11 -5.11
N ALA A 39 2.08 -25.33 -4.77
CA ALA A 39 2.63 -26.64 -4.48
C ALA A 39 2.15 -27.17 -3.12
N ALA A 40 2.19 -26.35 -2.08
CA ALA A 40 1.70 -26.69 -0.74
C ALA A 40 0.22 -27.10 -0.78
N TYR A 41 -0.63 -26.32 -1.44
CA TYR A 41 -2.07 -26.61 -1.58
C TYR A 41 -2.33 -27.94 -2.31
N ARG A 42 -1.52 -28.27 -3.31
CA ARG A 42 -1.70 -29.47 -4.14
C ARG A 42 -0.91 -30.69 -3.64
N GLY A 43 -0.24 -30.59 -2.49
CA GLY A 43 0.62 -31.65 -1.96
C GLY A 43 1.76 -32.03 -2.91
N LYS A 44 2.31 -31.06 -3.66
CA LYS A 44 3.40 -31.30 -4.63
C LYS A 44 4.74 -30.85 -4.07
N ALA A 45 5.80 -31.58 -4.39
CA ALA A 45 7.16 -31.13 -4.16
C ALA A 45 7.55 -30.00 -5.12
N LEU A 46 8.42 -29.10 -4.65
CA LEU A 46 9.08 -28.09 -5.50
C LEU A 46 10.39 -28.64 -6.04
N THR A 47 10.92 -28.03 -7.11
CA THR A 47 12.29 -28.32 -7.55
C THR A 47 13.30 -27.80 -6.54
N SER A 48 14.47 -28.44 -6.45
CA SER A 48 15.54 -28.03 -5.52
C SER A 48 16.06 -26.61 -5.77
N ASN A 49 15.93 -26.11 -7.00
CA ASN A 49 16.36 -24.77 -7.41
C ASN A 49 15.24 -23.71 -7.35
N GLN A 50 14.03 -24.05 -6.90
CA GLN A 50 12.89 -23.13 -6.91
C GLN A 50 13.17 -21.84 -6.11
N ALA A 51 13.90 -21.95 -5.00
CA ALA A 51 14.21 -20.83 -4.11
C ALA A 51 15.49 -20.05 -4.50
N ASP A 52 16.22 -20.45 -5.56
CA ASP A 52 17.56 -19.94 -5.86
C ASP A 52 17.57 -18.43 -6.08
N THR A 53 16.55 -17.88 -6.75
CA THR A 53 16.45 -16.43 -6.96
C THR A 53 16.33 -15.68 -5.64
N ALA A 54 15.45 -16.13 -4.74
CA ALA A 54 15.25 -15.50 -3.44
C ALA A 54 16.50 -15.65 -2.53
N LYS A 55 17.16 -16.81 -2.57
CA LYS A 55 18.42 -17.06 -1.84
C LYS A 55 19.56 -16.17 -2.35
N ARG A 56 19.74 -16.08 -3.67
CA ARG A 56 20.71 -15.18 -4.30
C ARG A 56 20.49 -13.73 -3.85
N LEU A 57 19.26 -13.24 -3.98
CA LEU A 57 18.91 -11.87 -3.58
C LEU A 57 19.07 -11.63 -2.08
N SER A 58 18.86 -12.64 -1.25
CA SER A 58 19.10 -12.59 0.20
C SER A 58 20.60 -12.55 0.54
N GLY A 59 21.46 -13.12 -0.31
CA GLY A 59 22.91 -12.93 -0.27
C GLY A 59 23.30 -11.48 -0.57
N LEU A 60 22.77 -10.93 -1.67
CA LEU A 60 23.02 -9.54 -2.07
C LEU A 60 22.49 -8.54 -1.04
N TRP A 61 21.34 -8.82 -0.42
CA TRP A 61 20.79 -8.01 0.68
C TRP A 61 21.80 -7.84 1.83
N ARG A 62 22.43 -8.94 2.24
CA ARG A 62 23.47 -8.94 3.29
C ARG A 62 24.74 -8.24 2.82
N GLN A 63 25.16 -8.46 1.58
CA GLN A 63 26.32 -7.78 1.00
C GLN A 63 26.15 -6.26 0.94
N ARG A 64 24.92 -5.77 0.75
CA ARG A 64 24.57 -4.35 0.83
C ARG A 64 24.49 -3.80 2.26
N GLY A 65 24.63 -4.64 3.29
CA GLY A 65 24.51 -4.23 4.70
C GLY A 65 23.09 -3.86 5.12
N LEU A 66 22.07 -4.32 4.40
CA LEU A 66 20.67 -4.03 4.72
C LEU A 66 20.20 -4.86 5.92
N SER A 67 19.34 -4.28 6.76
CA SER A 67 18.85 -4.94 7.97
C SER A 67 18.08 -6.23 7.67
N GLU A 68 18.39 -7.31 8.39
CA GLU A 68 17.66 -8.58 8.33
C GLU A 68 16.36 -8.56 9.14
N THR A 69 16.10 -7.50 9.91
CA THR A 69 14.81 -7.28 10.59
C THR A 69 13.75 -6.67 9.67
N ALA A 70 14.14 -6.19 8.48
CA ALA A 70 13.24 -5.65 7.48
C ALA A 70 12.14 -6.66 7.11
N HIS A 71 10.92 -6.18 6.95
CA HIS A 71 9.75 -7.04 6.76
C HIS A 71 9.84 -7.86 5.47
N GLU A 72 10.34 -7.28 4.37
CA GLU A 72 10.50 -8.01 3.12
C GLU A 72 11.55 -9.12 3.22
N TYR A 73 12.65 -8.90 3.95
CA TYR A 73 13.68 -9.90 4.15
C TYR A 73 13.16 -11.07 4.99
N ARG A 74 12.52 -10.77 6.13
CA ARG A 74 11.94 -11.81 7.01
C ARG A 74 10.91 -12.65 6.28
N LEU A 75 10.04 -12.04 5.48
CA LEU A 75 9.04 -12.75 4.69
C LEU A 75 9.70 -13.66 3.65
N ALA A 76 10.72 -13.17 2.94
CA ALA A 76 11.46 -14.00 1.99
C ALA A 76 12.17 -15.19 2.66
N GLN A 77 12.73 -15.01 3.87
CA GLN A 77 13.33 -16.13 4.61
C GLN A 77 12.30 -17.19 4.98
N GLN A 78 11.08 -16.79 5.36
CA GLN A 78 9.99 -17.74 5.59
C GLN A 78 9.66 -18.50 4.30
N TYR A 79 9.51 -17.81 3.17
CA TYR A 79 9.24 -18.46 1.89
C TYR A 79 10.35 -19.44 1.48
N ILE A 80 11.61 -19.07 1.67
CA ILE A 80 12.76 -19.94 1.39
C ILE A 80 12.70 -21.20 2.26
N ALA A 81 12.48 -21.06 3.57
CA ALA A 81 12.41 -22.20 4.49
C ALA A 81 11.29 -23.18 4.13
N LEU A 82 10.09 -22.66 3.82
CA LEU A 82 8.95 -23.48 3.42
C LEU A 82 9.19 -24.17 2.07
N ALA A 83 9.80 -23.46 1.12
CA ALA A 83 10.12 -24.03 -0.19
C ALA A 83 11.20 -25.12 -0.13
N ASP A 84 12.20 -24.93 0.72
CA ASP A 84 13.23 -25.95 0.98
C ASP A 84 12.65 -27.20 1.63
N ALA A 85 11.66 -27.05 2.51
CA ALA A 85 10.92 -28.19 3.07
C ALA A 85 10.17 -28.95 1.96
N LEU A 86 9.42 -28.26 1.09
CA LEU A 86 8.70 -28.89 -0.02
C LEU A 86 9.62 -29.57 -1.02
N SER A 87 10.79 -28.98 -1.34
CA SER A 87 11.73 -29.59 -2.28
C SER A 87 12.38 -30.87 -1.74
N GLN A 88 12.40 -31.03 -0.41
CA GLN A 88 12.80 -32.25 0.29
C GLN A 88 11.65 -33.26 0.48
N GLY A 89 10.48 -32.99 -0.11
CA GLY A 89 9.29 -33.84 0.02
C GLY A 89 8.60 -33.77 1.39
N LYS A 90 8.92 -32.77 2.20
CA LYS A 90 8.27 -32.56 3.50
C LYS A 90 6.95 -31.83 3.31
N ALA A 91 5.94 -32.19 4.10
CA ALA A 91 4.70 -31.43 4.20
C ALA A 91 4.97 -30.08 4.89
N VAL A 92 4.17 -29.07 4.53
CA VAL A 92 4.23 -27.73 5.15
C VAL A 92 2.88 -27.43 5.76
N ASP A 93 2.87 -27.04 7.03
CA ASP A 93 1.67 -26.61 7.75
C ASP A 93 1.54 -25.09 7.70
N LEU A 94 0.49 -24.61 7.01
CA LEU A 94 0.16 -23.19 6.92
C LEU A 94 -1.05 -22.80 7.79
N THR A 95 -1.61 -23.74 8.57
CA THR A 95 -2.76 -23.46 9.44
C THR A 95 -2.50 -22.39 10.50
N PRO A 96 -1.27 -22.17 11.03
CA PRO A 96 -1.01 -21.04 11.93
C PRO A 96 -1.20 -19.65 11.29
N TYR A 97 -1.22 -19.58 9.96
CA TYR A 97 -1.43 -18.35 9.20
C TYR A 97 -2.88 -18.17 8.72
N ALA A 98 -3.79 -19.06 9.12
CA ALA A 98 -5.20 -18.93 8.77
C ALA A 98 -5.75 -17.59 9.30
N PRO A 99 -6.46 -16.80 8.46
CA PRO A 99 -7.08 -15.58 8.94
C PRO A 99 -8.20 -15.91 9.93
N GLN A 100 -8.46 -14.99 10.84
CA GLN A 100 -9.59 -15.11 11.76
C GLN A 100 -10.91 -15.06 10.95
N PRO A 101 -11.86 -15.97 11.19
CA PRO A 101 -13.19 -15.86 10.62
C PRO A 101 -13.87 -14.56 11.03
N VAL A 102 -14.57 -13.93 10.10
CA VAL A 102 -15.33 -12.70 10.36
C VAL A 102 -16.66 -13.06 11.04
N SER A 103 -16.94 -12.48 12.20
CA SER A 103 -18.23 -12.65 12.89
C SER A 103 -19.34 -11.83 12.20
N PRO A 104 -20.62 -12.18 12.39
CA PRO A 104 -21.73 -11.38 11.88
C PRO A 104 -21.67 -9.91 12.33
N GLU A 105 -21.33 -9.66 13.60
CA GLU A 105 -21.22 -8.30 14.16
C GLU A 105 -20.08 -7.51 13.51
N GLN A 106 -18.95 -8.16 13.23
CA GLN A 106 -17.82 -7.53 12.52
C GLN A 106 -18.21 -7.19 11.08
N ALA A 107 -18.95 -8.07 10.41
CA ALA A 107 -19.45 -7.82 9.06
C ALA A 107 -20.43 -6.64 9.05
N ASP A 108 -21.40 -6.60 9.97
CA ASP A 108 -22.37 -5.52 10.10
C ASP A 108 -21.68 -4.19 10.41
N ALA A 109 -20.69 -4.18 11.30
CA ALA A 109 -19.88 -3.00 11.60
C ALA A 109 -19.12 -2.52 10.37
N PHE A 110 -18.49 -3.42 9.60
CA PHE A 110 -17.79 -3.07 8.37
C PHE A 110 -18.73 -2.40 7.35
N PHE A 111 -19.90 -2.99 7.09
CA PHE A 111 -20.86 -2.42 6.16
C PHE A 111 -21.46 -1.10 6.66
N THR A 112 -21.68 -0.97 7.96
CA THR A 112 -22.07 0.31 8.57
C THR A 112 -21.03 1.39 8.29
N ILE A 113 -19.75 1.12 8.55
CA ILE A 113 -18.65 2.07 8.27
C ILE A 113 -18.62 2.44 6.78
N LEU A 114 -18.76 1.46 5.89
CA LEU A 114 -18.69 1.68 4.45
C LEU A 114 -19.86 2.54 3.94
N TYR A 115 -21.07 2.28 4.41
CA TYR A 115 -22.28 2.95 3.96
C TYR A 115 -22.54 4.28 4.67
N GLU A 116 -22.10 4.47 5.91
CA GLU A 116 -22.32 5.69 6.68
C GLU A 116 -21.25 6.76 6.50
N ARG A 117 -20.04 6.40 6.03
CA ARG A 117 -19.00 7.39 5.71
C ARG A 117 -19.53 8.45 4.72
N ARG A 118 -19.32 9.72 5.05
CA ARG A 118 -19.63 10.88 4.17
C ARG A 118 -18.35 11.60 3.78
N SER A 119 -18.45 12.42 2.74
CA SER A 119 -17.41 13.40 2.43
C SER A 119 -17.72 14.68 3.19
N VAL A 120 -17.15 14.81 4.38
CA VAL A 120 -17.32 15.97 5.28
C VAL A 120 -16.25 17.00 4.98
N ARG A 121 -16.64 18.28 4.90
CA ARG A 121 -15.75 19.39 4.51
C ARG A 121 -15.68 20.52 5.54
N GLU A 122 -16.47 20.43 6.59
CA GLU A 122 -16.41 21.31 7.76
C GLU A 122 -15.97 20.49 8.97
N PHE A 123 -15.03 21.03 9.73
CA PHE A 123 -14.42 20.33 10.86
C PHE A 123 -14.39 21.25 12.07
N THR A 124 -14.53 20.66 13.24
CA THR A 124 -14.35 21.38 14.51
C THR A 124 -12.87 21.74 14.71
N THR A 125 -12.59 22.56 15.73
CA THR A 125 -11.22 22.89 16.15
C THR A 125 -10.55 21.80 16.99
N GLN A 126 -11.24 20.68 17.25
CA GLN A 126 -10.68 19.60 18.06
C GLN A 126 -9.48 18.97 17.35
N ARG A 127 -8.34 18.93 18.04
CA ARG A 127 -7.10 18.38 17.47
C ARG A 127 -7.19 16.86 17.29
N VAL A 128 -6.86 16.38 16.10
CA VAL A 128 -6.65 14.95 15.84
C VAL A 128 -5.32 14.48 16.42
N SER A 129 -5.35 13.45 17.25
CA SER A 129 -4.15 12.90 17.89
C SER A 129 -3.22 12.22 16.87
N ASP A 130 -1.92 12.16 17.17
CA ASP A 130 -0.95 11.44 16.33
C ASP A 130 -1.22 9.92 16.34
N GLU A 131 -1.69 9.37 17.45
CA GLU A 131 -2.11 7.96 17.54
C GLU A 131 -3.25 7.63 16.56
N SER A 132 -4.26 8.51 16.46
CA SER A 132 -5.35 8.35 15.50
C SER A 132 -4.83 8.42 14.06
N ILE A 133 -3.90 9.34 13.77
CA ILE A 133 -3.27 9.45 12.45
C ILE A 133 -2.49 8.18 12.12
N ASP A 134 -1.66 7.70 13.03
CA ASP A 134 -0.86 6.49 12.83
C ASP A 134 -1.76 5.27 12.63
N LYS A 135 -2.87 5.16 13.36
CA LYS A 135 -3.87 4.10 13.16
C LYS A 135 -4.48 4.16 11.75
N ILE A 136 -4.81 5.35 11.25
CA ILE A 136 -5.37 5.55 9.91
C ILE A 136 -4.32 5.23 8.83
N LEU A 137 -3.09 5.74 8.98
CA LEU A 137 -1.99 5.47 8.05
C LEU A 137 -1.64 3.98 8.01
N ASN A 138 -1.68 3.29 9.14
CA ASN A 138 -1.50 1.83 9.19
C ASN A 138 -2.54 1.12 8.32
N ALA A 139 -3.82 1.52 8.36
CA ALA A 139 -4.82 0.97 7.45
C ALA A 139 -4.48 1.24 5.97
N GLY A 140 -3.95 2.42 5.66
CA GLY A 140 -3.43 2.75 4.33
C GLY A 140 -2.26 1.86 3.89
N LEU A 141 -1.34 1.49 4.80
CA LEU A 141 -0.23 0.58 4.51
C LEU A 141 -0.69 -0.86 4.18
N TRP A 142 -1.87 -1.25 4.65
CA TRP A 142 -2.51 -2.54 4.34
C TRP A 142 -3.32 -2.55 3.03
N ALA A 143 -3.27 -1.46 2.25
CA ALA A 143 -3.89 -1.44 0.92
C ALA A 143 -3.28 -2.50 0.00
N ALA A 144 -4.07 -2.97 -0.97
CA ALA A 144 -3.56 -3.86 -2.00
C ALA A 144 -2.53 -3.12 -2.88
N HIS A 145 -1.46 -3.83 -3.23
CA HIS A 145 -0.41 -3.31 -4.10
C HIS A 145 -0.09 -4.27 -5.23
N SER A 146 0.02 -3.73 -6.45
CA SER A 146 0.49 -4.50 -7.60
C SER A 146 1.85 -5.15 -7.32
N CYS A 147 1.94 -6.48 -7.49
CA CYS A 147 3.15 -7.27 -7.29
C CYS A 147 3.84 -7.07 -5.92
N ASN A 148 3.11 -6.67 -4.88
CA ASN A 148 3.66 -6.32 -3.57
C ASN A 148 4.82 -5.29 -3.65
N LEU A 149 4.72 -4.34 -4.57
CA LEU A 149 5.78 -3.37 -4.84
C LEU A 149 5.95 -2.33 -3.72
N GLN A 150 4.88 -1.99 -3.00
CA GLN A 150 4.90 -1.09 -1.83
C GLN A 150 5.45 0.33 -2.15
N SER A 151 4.90 0.96 -3.19
CA SER A 151 5.30 2.29 -3.67
C SER A 151 4.77 3.45 -2.82
N ILE A 152 3.77 3.22 -1.97
CA ILE A 152 3.04 4.29 -1.29
C ILE A 152 3.91 4.91 -0.19
N ARG A 153 3.88 6.24 -0.13
CA ARG A 153 4.48 7.08 0.92
C ARG A 153 3.42 8.08 1.38
N TYR A 154 3.60 8.65 2.55
CA TYR A 154 2.67 9.63 3.09
C TYR A 154 3.40 10.91 3.51
N LEU A 155 2.74 12.05 3.34
CA LEU A 155 3.00 13.22 4.18
C LEU A 155 1.82 13.44 5.09
N VAL A 156 2.12 13.77 6.35
CA VAL A 156 1.13 14.25 7.30
C VAL A 156 1.32 15.75 7.39
N VAL A 157 0.36 16.52 6.87
CA VAL A 157 0.40 17.98 6.93
C VAL A 157 -0.70 18.46 7.84
N ARG A 158 -0.34 19.26 8.86
CA ARG A 158 -1.32 19.85 9.78
C ARG A 158 -1.43 21.34 9.50
N GLU A 159 -2.66 21.82 9.30
CA GLU A 159 -2.91 23.24 9.08
C GLU A 159 -2.40 24.08 10.26
N GLU A 160 -2.45 23.53 11.49
CA GLU A 160 -1.93 24.18 12.71
C GLU A 160 -0.42 24.50 12.66
N THR A 161 0.37 23.72 11.90
CA THR A 161 1.84 23.87 11.83
C THR A 161 2.35 24.31 10.46
N SER A 162 1.52 24.20 9.42
CA SER A 162 1.88 24.50 8.04
C SER A 162 0.70 25.13 7.31
N PRO A 163 0.23 26.29 7.80
CA PRO A 163 -0.99 26.90 7.31
C PRO A 163 -0.84 27.32 5.85
N GLY A 164 -1.94 27.19 5.10
CA GLY A 164 -2.09 27.75 3.78
C GLY A 164 -1.49 26.93 2.63
N LEU A 165 -0.89 25.76 2.91
CA LEU A 165 -0.31 24.92 1.85
C LEU A 165 -1.38 24.45 0.85
N PHE A 166 -2.61 24.22 1.32
CA PHE A 166 -3.74 23.71 0.53
C PHE A 166 -4.68 24.82 0.00
N LEU A 167 -4.34 26.10 0.18
CA LEU A 167 -5.16 27.21 -0.34
C LEU A 167 -5.31 27.15 -1.87
N GLY A 168 -6.53 27.40 -2.34
CA GLY A 168 -6.89 27.30 -3.75
C GLY A 168 -7.62 26.00 -4.12
N SER A 169 -7.94 25.16 -3.13
CA SER A 169 -9.00 24.17 -3.28
C SER A 169 -10.37 24.86 -3.30
N ASP A 170 -11.33 24.22 -3.94
CA ASP A 170 -12.75 24.54 -3.94
C ASP A 170 -13.46 24.18 -2.61
N VAL A 171 -12.74 23.59 -1.66
CA VAL A 171 -13.24 23.28 -0.31
C VAL A 171 -12.42 24.03 0.75
N PRO A 172 -13.00 24.33 1.94
CA PRO A 172 -12.33 25.08 3.00
C PRO A 172 -11.01 24.45 3.52
N GLY A 173 -10.80 23.15 3.27
CA GLY A 173 -9.65 22.36 3.74
C GLY A 173 -9.85 21.78 5.13
N GLY A 174 -9.29 20.60 5.41
CA GLY A 174 -9.33 19.94 6.71
C GLY A 174 -8.19 20.31 7.66
N PRO A 175 -8.28 19.95 8.96
CA PRO A 175 -7.24 20.26 9.94
C PRO A 175 -5.97 19.40 9.80
N VAL A 176 -6.10 18.21 9.20
CA VAL A 176 -4.98 17.32 8.85
C VAL A 176 -5.17 16.81 7.43
N HIS A 177 -4.13 16.95 6.60
CA HIS A 177 -4.07 16.44 5.23
C HIS A 177 -3.12 15.24 5.18
N LEU A 178 -3.69 14.05 4.96
CA LEU A 178 -2.93 12.83 4.72
C LEU A 178 -2.66 12.70 3.23
N VAL A 179 -1.50 13.18 2.79
CA VAL A 179 -1.11 13.19 1.38
C VAL A 179 -0.57 11.83 0.98
N VAL A 180 -1.19 11.23 -0.02
CA VAL A 180 -0.77 9.96 -0.62
C VAL A 180 0.21 10.24 -1.75
N LEU A 181 1.42 9.73 -1.56
CA LEU A 181 2.55 9.87 -2.48
C LEU A 181 2.94 8.51 -3.07
N GLN A 182 3.66 8.52 -4.18
CA GLN A 182 4.26 7.32 -4.76
C GLN A 182 5.74 7.50 -5.06
N ASP A 183 6.54 6.51 -4.67
CA ASP A 183 7.95 6.43 -5.05
C ASP A 183 8.11 5.71 -6.38
N SER A 184 8.32 6.47 -7.45
CA SER A 184 8.37 5.96 -8.82
C SER A 184 9.55 5.02 -9.08
N ARG A 185 10.61 5.05 -8.25
CA ARG A 185 11.77 4.13 -8.35
C ARG A 185 11.33 2.67 -8.19
N VAL A 186 10.33 2.43 -7.35
CA VAL A 186 9.77 1.10 -7.10
C VAL A 186 9.26 0.45 -8.39
N TYR A 187 8.70 1.22 -9.33
CA TYR A 187 8.12 0.68 -10.56
C TYR A 187 9.17 0.21 -11.57
N LYS A 188 10.45 0.55 -11.39
CA LYS A 188 11.55 0.00 -12.19
C LYS A 188 11.74 -1.50 -11.95
N ALA A 189 11.30 -2.00 -10.79
CA ALA A 189 11.40 -3.42 -10.45
C ALA A 189 10.61 -4.33 -11.39
N ASN A 190 9.49 -3.83 -11.92
CA ASN A 190 8.70 -4.53 -12.93
C ASN A 190 8.36 -3.59 -14.08
N PRO A 191 9.18 -3.55 -15.15
CA PRO A 191 8.92 -2.70 -16.31
C PRO A 191 7.69 -3.13 -17.10
N ARG A 192 7.09 -4.29 -16.80
CA ARG A 192 5.82 -4.74 -17.38
C ARG A 192 4.61 -4.32 -16.56
N ASN A 193 4.79 -3.69 -15.39
CA ASN A 193 3.68 -3.24 -14.57
C ASN A 193 2.90 -2.11 -15.30
N PRO A 194 1.59 -2.29 -15.59
CA PRO A 194 0.80 -1.27 -16.26
C PRO A 194 0.79 0.05 -15.50
N VAL A 195 0.90 1.18 -16.21
CA VAL A 195 0.85 2.53 -15.59
C VAL A 195 -0.44 2.71 -14.78
N ARG A 196 -1.57 2.15 -15.24
CA ARG A 196 -2.84 2.18 -14.51
C ARG A 196 -2.75 1.60 -13.10
N ASN A 197 -1.91 0.58 -12.87
CA ASN A 197 -1.78 -0.04 -11.56
C ASN A 197 -1.20 0.93 -10.53
N ARG A 198 -0.41 1.92 -10.97
CA ARG A 198 0.14 2.94 -10.08
C ARG A 198 -0.99 3.73 -9.42
N LEU A 199 -1.92 4.27 -10.22
CA LEU A 199 -3.05 5.02 -9.67
C LEU A 199 -4.01 4.15 -8.85
N LEU A 200 -4.16 2.85 -9.19
CA LEU A 200 -4.96 1.91 -8.41
C LEU A 200 -4.35 1.65 -7.03
N ASP A 201 -3.03 1.51 -6.91
CA ASP A 201 -2.35 1.35 -5.61
C ASP A 201 -2.64 2.57 -4.71
N ALA A 202 -2.52 3.79 -5.25
CA ALA A 202 -2.79 5.02 -4.50
C ALA A 202 -4.27 5.19 -4.14
N GLY A 203 -5.17 4.80 -5.05
CA GLY A 203 -6.60 4.82 -4.77
C GLY A 203 -7.00 3.82 -3.68
N ALA A 204 -6.41 2.63 -3.68
CA ALA A 204 -6.64 1.65 -2.62
C ALA A 204 -6.17 2.17 -1.25
N ALA A 205 -5.00 2.80 -1.20
CA ALA A 205 -4.49 3.46 0.00
C ALA A 205 -5.43 4.55 0.49
N ALA A 206 -5.81 5.50 -0.38
CA ALA A 206 -6.70 6.60 -0.02
C ALA A 206 -8.08 6.13 0.44
N GLN A 207 -8.64 5.09 -0.19
CA GLN A 207 -9.90 4.48 0.25
C GLN A 207 -9.79 3.88 1.65
N ASN A 208 -8.69 3.18 1.95
CA ASN A 208 -8.43 2.66 3.30
C ASN A 208 -8.32 3.80 4.33
N LEU A 209 -7.62 4.91 3.99
CA LEU A 209 -7.54 6.07 4.90
C LEU A 209 -8.92 6.64 5.20
N ALA A 210 -9.77 6.81 4.18
CA ALA A 210 -11.11 7.38 4.34
C ALA A 210 -12.04 6.49 5.19
N LEU A 211 -11.99 5.16 4.99
CA LEU A 211 -12.76 4.21 5.80
C LEU A 211 -12.22 4.13 7.24
N ALA A 212 -10.90 4.12 7.40
CA ALA A 212 -10.27 4.04 8.72
C ALA A 212 -10.50 5.30 9.56
N ALA A 213 -10.54 6.48 8.94
CA ALA A 213 -10.94 7.72 9.62
C ALA A 213 -12.34 7.59 10.23
N HIS A 214 -13.32 7.16 9.43
CA HIS A 214 -14.69 6.96 9.90
C HIS A 214 -14.79 5.87 10.99
N ALA A 215 -14.08 4.75 10.80
CA ALA A 215 -13.99 3.70 11.81
C ALA A 215 -13.34 4.16 13.13
N ALA A 216 -12.52 5.22 13.09
CA ALA A 216 -11.87 5.81 14.26
C ALA A 216 -12.71 6.93 14.92
N GLY A 217 -13.94 7.18 14.45
CA GLY A 217 -14.80 8.26 14.95
C GLY A 217 -14.41 9.65 14.43
N LEU A 218 -13.63 9.70 13.34
CA LEU A 218 -13.26 10.92 12.64
C LEU A 218 -13.99 10.97 11.30
N GLU A 219 -14.07 12.14 10.72
CA GLU A 219 -14.63 12.32 9.38
C GLU A 219 -13.54 12.74 8.40
N GLY A 220 -13.82 12.58 7.12
CA GLY A 220 -12.85 12.96 6.10
C GLY A 220 -13.42 13.12 4.71
N VAL A 221 -12.58 13.65 3.83
CA VAL A 221 -12.90 13.82 2.42
C VAL A 221 -11.66 13.51 1.58
N TRP A 222 -11.85 12.66 0.58
CA TRP A 222 -10.83 12.39 -0.43
C TRP A 222 -10.89 13.47 -1.52
N LEU A 223 -9.76 14.16 -1.71
CA LEU A 223 -9.61 15.31 -2.60
C LEU A 223 -8.44 15.14 -3.60
N THR A 224 -8.43 16.02 -4.60
CA THR A 224 -7.34 16.15 -5.58
C THR A 224 -6.64 17.50 -5.45
N PHE A 225 -5.48 17.61 -6.07
CA PHE A 225 -4.66 18.82 -6.06
C PHE A 225 -4.88 19.67 -7.31
N ASN A 226 -4.56 20.95 -7.19
CA ASN A 226 -4.15 21.78 -8.32
C ASN A 226 -2.62 21.93 -8.35
N ASP A 227 -2.07 22.40 -9.46
CA ASP A 227 -0.61 22.53 -9.66
C ASP A 227 0.05 23.46 -8.64
N THR A 228 -0.68 24.47 -8.15
CA THR A 228 -0.15 25.41 -7.14
C THR A 228 0.07 24.71 -5.80
N ILE A 229 -0.87 23.86 -5.36
CA ILE A 229 -0.73 23.08 -4.13
C ILE A 229 0.44 22.08 -4.28
N ILE A 230 0.54 21.39 -5.43
CA ILE A 230 1.65 20.48 -5.73
C ILE A 230 2.99 21.21 -5.61
N ALA A 231 3.12 22.39 -6.22
CA ALA A 231 4.34 23.19 -6.17
C ALA A 231 4.72 23.61 -4.74
N ARG A 232 3.74 24.05 -3.93
CA ARG A 232 3.97 24.40 -2.51
C ARG A 232 4.43 23.19 -1.70
N LEU A 233 3.77 22.04 -1.84
CA LEU A 233 4.14 20.82 -1.13
C LEU A 233 5.55 20.35 -1.52
N ARG A 234 5.87 20.32 -2.82
CA ARG A 234 7.22 19.98 -3.30
C ARG A 234 8.28 20.89 -2.70
N SER A 235 8.06 22.21 -2.72
CA SER A 235 9.00 23.18 -2.17
C SER A 235 9.14 23.07 -0.66
N ARG A 236 8.02 22.96 0.07
CA ARG A 236 8.00 22.92 1.54
C ARG A 236 8.68 21.70 2.14
N PHE A 237 8.55 20.55 1.47
CA PHE A 237 9.09 19.27 1.94
C PHE A 237 10.31 18.79 1.14
N SER A 238 10.83 19.63 0.24
CA SER A 238 11.98 19.30 -0.63
C SER A 238 11.81 17.96 -1.34
N LEU A 239 10.61 17.70 -1.88
CA LEU A 239 10.29 16.40 -2.47
C LEU A 239 11.07 16.21 -3.77
N PRO A 240 11.80 15.09 -3.92
CA PRO A 240 12.54 14.81 -5.15
C PRO A 240 11.60 14.44 -6.29
N ASP A 241 12.10 14.54 -7.53
CA ASP A 241 11.30 14.32 -8.75
C ASP A 241 10.72 12.90 -8.86
N TYR A 242 11.35 11.91 -8.22
CA TYR A 242 10.87 10.54 -8.23
C TYR A 242 9.71 10.29 -7.24
N ILE A 243 9.37 11.27 -6.40
CA ILE A 243 8.18 11.22 -5.53
C ILE A 243 7.04 11.92 -6.25
N ASP A 244 6.02 11.14 -6.60
CA ASP A 244 4.79 11.62 -7.20
C ASP A 244 3.78 12.01 -6.11
N ILE A 245 3.20 13.22 -6.21
CA ILE A 245 2.09 13.65 -5.37
C ILE A 245 0.80 13.23 -6.08
N VAL A 246 0.03 12.30 -5.52
CA VAL A 246 -1.09 11.68 -6.23
C VAL A 246 -2.44 12.21 -5.78
N THR A 247 -2.72 12.11 -4.48
CA THR A 247 -4.01 12.51 -3.91
C THR A 247 -3.89 12.71 -2.40
N TYR A 248 -4.95 13.11 -1.71
CA TYR A 248 -4.94 13.24 -0.26
C TYR A 248 -6.32 13.00 0.34
N VAL A 249 -6.32 12.70 1.64
CA VAL A 249 -7.51 12.60 2.46
C VAL A 249 -7.39 13.61 3.59
N ASP A 250 -8.33 14.52 3.67
CA ASP A 250 -8.50 15.39 4.83
C ASP A 250 -9.16 14.61 5.96
N VAL A 251 -8.69 14.80 7.18
CA VAL A 251 -9.16 14.09 8.36
C VAL A 251 -9.34 15.06 9.52
N GLY A 252 -10.47 14.97 10.22
CA GLY A 252 -10.80 15.81 11.37
C GLY A 252 -12.03 15.32 12.13
N TYR A 253 -12.37 15.99 13.22
CA TYR A 253 -13.68 15.82 13.85
C TYR A 253 -14.70 16.62 13.04
N GLY A 254 -15.64 15.94 12.37
CA GLY A 254 -16.60 16.59 11.47
C GLY A 254 -17.56 17.52 12.21
N ASP A 255 -17.88 18.66 11.57
CA ASP A 255 -18.87 19.64 12.03
C ASP A 255 -19.97 19.88 10.97
N GLN A 256 -20.19 18.87 10.13
CA GLN A 256 -21.20 18.89 9.09
C GLN A 256 -21.78 17.48 8.93
N THR A 257 -23.08 17.42 8.65
CA THR A 257 -23.80 16.18 8.34
C THR A 257 -24.37 16.26 6.92
N PRO A 258 -23.60 15.88 5.88
CA PRO A 258 -24.09 15.86 4.51
C PRO A 258 -25.16 14.79 4.32
N LEU A 259 -26.06 15.01 3.36
CA LEU A 259 -26.96 13.95 2.90
C LEU A 259 -26.16 12.72 2.40
N PRO A 260 -26.69 11.50 2.60
CA PRO A 260 -26.14 10.31 1.96
C PRO A 260 -26.12 10.46 0.44
N VAL A 261 -25.00 10.08 -0.17
CA VAL A 261 -24.89 10.02 -1.64
C VAL A 261 -25.66 8.81 -2.13
N LEU A 262 -26.68 9.04 -2.96
CA LEU A 262 -27.40 7.96 -3.64
C LEU A 262 -26.47 7.28 -4.66
N ARG A 263 -26.55 5.96 -4.73
CA ARG A 263 -25.78 5.13 -5.67
C ARG A 263 -26.73 4.37 -6.60
N PRO A 264 -26.32 4.08 -7.85
CA PRO A 264 -27.05 3.15 -8.70
C PRO A 264 -27.26 1.81 -8.00
N SER A 265 -28.34 1.09 -8.36
CA SER A 265 -28.54 -0.25 -7.86
C SER A 265 -27.49 -1.20 -8.44
N VAL A 266 -27.29 -2.37 -7.78
CA VAL A 266 -26.42 -3.42 -8.33
C VAL A 266 -26.90 -3.87 -9.71
N ALA A 267 -28.21 -3.90 -9.95
CA ALA A 267 -28.78 -4.28 -11.24
C ALA A 267 -28.42 -3.29 -12.35
N ASP A 268 -28.36 -1.99 -12.05
CA ASP A 268 -28.05 -0.95 -13.03
C ASP A 268 -26.59 -1.03 -13.53
N VAL A 269 -25.69 -1.56 -12.71
CA VAL A 269 -24.24 -1.55 -12.98
C VAL A 269 -23.67 -2.91 -13.36
N VAL A 270 -24.38 -4.01 -13.08
CA VAL A 270 -23.94 -5.37 -13.45
C VAL A 270 -24.42 -5.71 -14.87
N LEU A 271 -23.49 -5.70 -15.81
CA LEU A 271 -23.78 -5.95 -17.24
C LEU A 271 -24.01 -7.44 -17.58
N GLY A 272 -23.70 -8.36 -16.66
CA GLY A 272 -23.92 -9.80 -16.85
C GLY A 272 -23.56 -10.61 -15.60
N ARG A 273 -24.22 -11.76 -15.43
CA ARG A 273 -23.89 -12.77 -14.41
C ARG A 273 -23.73 -14.11 -15.11
N GLY A 274 -22.62 -14.80 -14.84
CA GLY A 274 -22.31 -16.15 -15.32
C GLY A 274 -22.16 -17.12 -14.17
#